data_AF-A0A8T4K2X6-F1
#
_entry.id   AF-A0A8T4K2X6-F1
#
_cell.length_a   1.000
_cell.length_b   1.000
_cell.length_c   1.000
_cell.angle_alpha   90.00
_cell.angle_beta   90.00
_cell.angle_gamma   90.00
#
_symmetry.space_group_name_H-M   'P 1'
#
loop_
_entity.id
_entity.type
_entity.pdbx_description
1 polymer ?
#
loop_
_entity_poly.entity_id
_entity_poly.type
_entity_poly.pdbx_seq_one_letter_code
_entity_poly.pdbx_strand_id
1 'polypeptide(L)'
;MIHGKAAAALTAVCAISVGMSGTVFAASSTFEMRKKAVSLLGIINTSNESATVTRQEFARMLVNASDYRTNVKAASNVAVFSDVASTSEYAYAIRIAADNGWMSGYLGGMFKPEEPIAMKDAVKAMLAILGYENSDFSGNLQENRMAKFSSLSLDTNLYRDADEVLTYEDCINLFYNLMKASTKSGGQYGSQVFDITYNSDGEINTSSILDDSLKGPKILNNDSRNLKSLVPFSLSKATMFLNGETSDESEINDYATVIYYHESTKTIFAYSDSGENKGATEGRIRAIYYSETDPFTPVSVELDTYEQDREDGGYDQFLVSGSELQYLFSVYGDFRVGDDVAVVWEKSGSGENASYTIVDVVGDN
;
A
#
# COMPACT_ATOMS: atom_id res chain seq x y z
N MET A 1 -14.30 34.18 -24.00
CA MET A 1 -15.10 33.28 -23.12
C MET A 1 -14.11 32.52 -22.27
N ILE A 2 -14.09 32.82 -20.97
CA ILE A 2 -13.28 32.12 -19.97
C ILE A 2 -13.97 30.77 -19.77
N HIS A 3 -13.46 29.72 -20.40
CA HIS A 3 -13.92 28.36 -20.17
C HIS A 3 -13.16 27.85 -18.95
N GLY A 4 -13.87 27.65 -17.84
CA GLY A 4 -13.32 26.95 -16.68
C GLY A 4 -12.93 25.54 -17.12
N LYS A 5 -11.63 25.24 -17.09
CA LYS A 5 -11.09 23.91 -17.38
C LYS A 5 -11.58 22.97 -16.27
N ALA A 6 -12.37 21.96 -16.64
CA ALA A 6 -12.72 20.87 -15.74
C ALA A 6 -11.53 19.90 -15.73
N ALA A 7 -10.98 19.62 -14.55
CA ALA A 7 -9.94 18.62 -14.37
C ALA A 7 -10.49 17.23 -14.76
N ALA A 8 -10.00 16.65 -15.85
CA ALA A 8 -10.22 15.25 -16.15
C ALA A 8 -9.31 14.43 -15.23
N ALA A 9 -9.84 13.97 -14.11
CA ALA A 9 -9.18 12.99 -13.26
C ALA A 9 -9.67 11.60 -13.66
N LEU A 10 -8.79 10.79 -14.26
CA LEU A 10 -9.04 9.38 -14.51
C LEU A 10 -9.18 8.68 -13.15
N THR A 11 -10.24 7.88 -12.96
CA THR A 11 -10.17 6.75 -12.03
C THR A 11 -9.43 5.64 -12.75
N ALA A 12 -8.11 5.74 -12.81
CA ALA A 12 -7.27 4.67 -13.32
C ALA A 12 -7.27 3.53 -12.31
N VAL A 13 -7.70 2.34 -12.75
CA VAL A 13 -7.27 1.06 -12.18
C VAL A 13 -5.75 1.08 -12.28
N CYS A 14 -5.07 1.50 -11.20
CA CYS A 14 -3.63 1.36 -11.07
C CYS A 14 -3.34 -0.13 -10.92
N ALA A 15 -3.34 -0.86 -12.05
CA ALA A 15 -2.53 -2.04 -12.16
C ALA A 15 -1.10 -1.60 -11.90
N ILE A 16 -0.63 -1.76 -10.66
CA ILE A 16 0.79 -1.82 -10.40
C ILE A 16 1.24 -3.13 -11.03
N SER A 17 1.49 -3.12 -12.34
CA SER A 17 2.30 -4.11 -13.04
C SER A 17 3.73 -3.99 -12.46
N VAL A 18 3.91 -4.54 -11.26
CA VAL A 18 5.25 -4.96 -10.84
C VAL A 18 5.71 -5.91 -11.94
N GLY A 19 6.79 -5.57 -12.63
CA GLY A 19 7.24 -6.22 -13.85
C GLY A 19 7.04 -7.73 -13.81
N MET A 20 5.98 -8.22 -14.44
CA MET A 20 5.85 -9.61 -14.82
C MET A 20 6.23 -9.69 -16.28
N SER A 21 7.53 -9.77 -16.54
CA SER A 21 7.97 -10.47 -17.75
C SER A 21 7.33 -11.85 -17.71
N GLY A 22 6.52 -12.14 -18.72
CA GLY A 22 5.66 -13.31 -18.78
C GLY A 22 6.40 -14.60 -18.47
N THR A 23 6.14 -15.14 -17.30
CA THR A 23 6.00 -16.57 -17.11
C THR A 23 4.79 -16.77 -16.22
N VAL A 24 3.74 -17.35 -16.81
CA VAL A 24 2.63 -17.94 -16.09
C VAL A 24 3.23 -19.07 -15.24
N PHE A 25 3.54 -18.77 -13.98
CA PHE A 25 3.65 -19.77 -12.94
C PHE A 25 2.38 -19.68 -12.11
N ALA A 26 1.61 -20.76 -12.15
CA ALA A 26 0.55 -20.99 -11.18
C ALA A 26 1.15 -21.19 -9.77
N ALA A 27 0.37 -20.82 -8.76
CA ALA A 27 0.36 -21.32 -7.38
C ALA A 27 1.30 -20.67 -6.32
N SER A 28 0.65 -20.14 -5.27
CA SER A 28 1.18 -19.52 -4.02
C SER A 28 1.61 -18.05 -4.13
N SER A 29 1.17 -17.21 -3.17
CA SER A 29 1.70 -15.85 -3.02
C SER A 29 3.18 -15.92 -2.67
N THR A 30 4.01 -15.10 -3.33
CA THR A 30 5.42 -14.96 -2.92
C THR A 30 5.48 -14.18 -1.61
N PHE A 31 6.59 -14.30 -0.88
CA PHE A 31 6.80 -13.51 0.33
C PHE A 31 6.68 -12.00 0.05
N GLU A 32 7.27 -11.51 -1.05
CA GLU A 32 7.16 -10.11 -1.48
C GLU A 32 5.71 -9.67 -1.71
N MET A 33 4.87 -10.53 -2.31
CA MET A 33 3.44 -10.20 -2.48
C MET A 33 2.73 -10.06 -1.13
N ARG A 34 3.04 -10.95 -0.17
CA ARG A 34 2.45 -10.89 1.17
C ARG A 34 2.90 -9.64 1.92
N LYS A 35 4.20 -9.35 1.89
CA LYS A 35 4.80 -8.13 2.45
C LYS A 35 4.15 -6.89 1.86
N LYS A 36 4.03 -6.84 0.53
CA LYS A 36 3.35 -5.74 -0.16
C LYS A 36 1.90 -5.61 0.31
N ALA A 37 1.13 -6.69 0.35
CA ALA A 37 -0.27 -6.65 0.78
C ALA A 37 -0.42 -6.09 2.21
N VAL A 38 0.34 -6.61 3.20
CA VAL A 38 0.24 -6.09 4.58
C VAL A 38 0.76 -4.66 4.72
N SER A 39 1.71 -4.25 3.88
CA SER A 39 2.20 -2.86 3.82
C SER A 39 1.17 -1.91 3.22
N LEU A 40 0.50 -2.32 2.14
CA LEU A 40 -0.59 -1.58 1.50
C LEU A 40 -1.76 -1.33 2.47
N LEU A 41 -2.04 -2.31 3.34
CA LEU A 41 -3.06 -2.21 4.38
C LEU A 41 -2.63 -1.36 5.59
N GLY A 42 -1.36 -0.94 5.65
CA GLY A 42 -0.80 -0.16 6.76
C GLY A 42 -0.56 -0.98 8.03
N ILE A 43 -0.52 -2.31 7.93
CA ILE A 43 -0.39 -3.22 9.08
C ILE A 43 1.07 -3.32 9.53
N ILE A 44 1.97 -3.60 8.59
CA ILE A 44 3.41 -3.74 8.83
C ILE A 44 4.15 -2.96 7.74
N ASN A 45 5.10 -2.12 8.14
CA ASN A 45 6.09 -1.53 7.24
C ASN A 45 7.47 -1.68 7.90
N THR A 46 8.37 -2.43 7.27
CA THR A 46 9.70 -2.73 7.79
C THR A 46 10.66 -3.01 6.65
N SER A 47 11.91 -2.57 6.81
CA SER A 47 13.04 -2.92 5.97
C SER A 47 13.90 -4.04 6.57
N ASN A 48 13.67 -4.44 7.83
CA ASN A 48 14.38 -5.52 8.50
C ASN A 48 13.43 -6.64 8.92
N GLU A 49 13.27 -7.62 8.04
CA GLU A 49 12.37 -8.76 8.20
C GLU A 49 12.85 -9.77 9.26
N SER A 50 14.17 -9.84 9.45
CA SER A 50 14.80 -10.78 10.38
C SER A 50 14.76 -10.32 11.84
N ALA A 51 14.44 -9.05 12.09
CA ALA A 51 14.35 -8.51 13.44
C ALA A 51 13.19 -9.14 14.23
N THR A 52 13.41 -9.38 15.52
CA THR A 52 12.36 -9.86 16.43
C THR A 52 11.33 -8.78 16.70
N VAL A 53 10.06 -9.16 16.73
CA VAL A 53 8.94 -8.25 17.04
C VAL A 53 8.67 -8.25 18.53
N THR A 54 8.59 -7.06 19.12
CA THR A 54 8.21 -6.87 20.52
C THR A 54 6.70 -6.95 20.72
N ARG A 55 6.25 -7.19 21.95
CA ARG A 55 4.83 -7.22 22.29
C ARG A 55 4.11 -5.90 21.99
N GLN A 56 4.77 -4.75 22.16
CA GLN A 56 4.18 -3.45 21.85
C GLN A 56 4.02 -3.22 20.33
N GLU A 57 4.99 -3.65 19.53
CA GLU A 57 4.90 -3.57 18.07
C GLU A 57 3.79 -4.50 17.57
N PHE A 58 3.70 -5.72 18.12
CA PHE A 58 2.63 -6.66 17.80
C PHE A 58 1.24 -6.10 18.16
N ALA A 59 1.11 -5.42 19.30
CA ALA A 59 -0.12 -4.74 19.67
C ALA A 59 -0.51 -3.66 18.65
N ARG A 60 0.46 -2.89 18.14
CA ARG A 60 0.23 -1.90 17.07
C ARG A 60 -0.22 -2.58 15.78
N MET A 61 0.40 -3.68 15.39
CA MET A 61 0.00 -4.44 14.20
C MET A 61 -1.45 -4.95 14.31
N LEU A 62 -1.86 -5.48 15.46
CA LEU A 62 -3.25 -5.89 15.71
C LEU A 62 -4.25 -4.73 15.54
N VAL A 63 -3.93 -3.56 16.10
CA VAL A 63 -4.79 -2.38 15.99
C VAL A 63 -4.86 -1.89 14.54
N ASN A 64 -3.73 -1.84 13.83
CA ASN A 64 -3.71 -1.48 12.42
C ASN A 64 -4.47 -2.47 11.54
N ALA A 65 -4.47 -3.76 11.92
CA ALA A 65 -5.22 -4.83 11.28
C ALA A 65 -6.72 -4.86 11.62
N SER A 66 -7.25 -3.86 12.33
CA SER A 66 -8.64 -3.85 12.84
C SER A 66 -9.39 -2.58 12.48
N ASP A 67 -10.70 -2.55 12.77
CA ASP A 67 -11.54 -1.35 12.64
C ASP A 67 -11.06 -0.16 13.50
N TYR A 68 -10.18 -0.40 14.48
CA TYR A 68 -9.63 0.64 15.35
C TYR A 68 -8.46 1.43 14.75
N ARG A 69 -7.98 1.07 13.55
CA ARG A 69 -6.86 1.75 12.85
C ARG A 69 -7.05 3.27 12.70
N THR A 70 -8.28 3.77 12.67
CA THR A 70 -8.60 5.21 12.55
C THR A 70 -8.75 5.91 13.91
N ASN A 71 -8.99 5.17 15.00
CA ASN A 71 -9.34 5.68 16.34
C ASN A 71 -8.13 6.17 17.18
N VAL A 72 -6.95 6.27 16.56
CA VAL A 72 -5.62 6.50 17.18
C VAL A 72 -5.48 7.84 17.94
N LYS A 73 -6.46 8.77 17.91
CA LYS A 73 -6.36 10.07 18.62
C LYS A 73 -7.46 10.39 19.64
N ALA A 74 -8.49 9.56 19.80
CA ALA A 74 -9.62 9.90 20.70
C ALA A 74 -9.48 9.36 22.12
N ALA A 75 -8.62 8.37 22.34
CA ALA A 75 -8.51 7.72 23.62
C ALA A 75 -7.30 8.30 24.37
N SER A 76 -7.58 9.14 25.36
CA SER A 76 -6.64 9.69 26.36
C SER A 76 -5.49 8.72 26.65
N ASN A 77 -4.25 9.20 26.71
CA ASN A 77 -3.07 8.38 27.04
C ASN A 77 -3.12 7.87 28.49
N VAL A 78 -4.03 6.95 28.80
CA VAL A 78 -4.21 6.36 30.12
C VAL A 78 -3.34 5.12 30.17
N ALA A 79 -2.39 5.13 31.10
CA ALA A 79 -1.57 3.95 31.40
C ALA A 79 -2.48 2.86 32.01
N VAL A 80 -2.73 1.80 31.24
CA VAL A 80 -3.49 0.61 31.71
C VAL A 80 -2.57 -0.36 32.47
N PHE A 81 -1.27 -0.33 32.17
CA PHE A 81 -0.24 -1.15 32.79
C PHE A 81 0.83 -0.27 33.41
N SER A 82 1.40 -0.70 34.53
CA SER A 82 2.34 0.11 35.32
C SER A 82 3.68 0.37 34.62
N ASP A 83 4.05 -0.48 33.68
CA ASP A 83 5.29 -0.44 32.90
C ASP A 83 5.11 0.20 31.50
N VAL A 84 3.93 0.76 31.22
CA VAL A 84 3.65 1.46 29.96
C VAL A 84 3.42 2.93 30.27
N ALA A 85 4.41 3.77 29.94
CA ALA A 85 4.29 5.21 30.10
C ALA A 85 3.12 5.74 29.24
N SER A 86 2.33 6.65 29.79
CA SER A 86 1.26 7.33 29.05
C SER A 86 1.77 8.06 27.80
N THR A 87 3.02 8.54 27.82
CA THR A 87 3.65 9.21 26.68
C THR A 87 4.20 8.26 25.62
N SER A 88 4.19 6.94 25.86
CA SER A 88 4.63 5.96 24.85
C SER A 88 3.73 6.03 23.61
N GLU A 89 4.34 6.00 22.43
CA GLU A 89 3.61 5.92 21.17
C GLU A 89 2.76 4.65 21.06
N TYR A 90 3.11 3.59 21.80
CA TYR A 90 2.38 2.32 21.81
C TYR A 90 1.28 2.24 22.86
N ALA A 91 1.18 3.23 23.77
CA ALA A 91 0.24 3.19 24.89
C ALA A 91 -1.22 3.00 24.43
N TYR A 92 -1.60 3.67 23.33
CA TYR A 92 -2.94 3.53 22.77
C TYR A 92 -3.18 2.12 22.22
N ALA A 93 -2.19 1.55 21.53
CA ALA A 93 -2.33 0.25 20.87
C ALA A 93 -2.42 -0.87 21.90
N ILE A 94 -1.56 -0.81 22.92
CA ILE A 94 -1.56 -1.73 24.05
C ILE A 94 -2.91 -1.72 24.77
N ARG A 95 -3.48 -0.53 25.02
CA ARG A 95 -4.82 -0.43 25.62
C ARG A 95 -5.87 -1.06 24.73
N ILE A 96 -5.95 -0.69 23.44
CA ILE A 96 -6.99 -1.22 22.55
C ILE A 96 -6.90 -2.74 22.46
N ALA A 97 -5.68 -3.29 22.33
CA ALA A 97 -5.46 -4.72 22.31
C ALA A 97 -5.86 -5.40 23.63
N ALA A 98 -5.67 -4.74 24.78
CA ALA A 98 -6.10 -5.24 26.08
C ALA A 98 -7.63 -5.17 26.27
N ASP A 99 -8.25 -4.05 25.94
CA ASP A 99 -9.69 -3.81 26.09
C ASP A 99 -10.51 -4.75 25.20
N ASN A 100 -10.01 -5.08 24.00
CA ASN A 100 -10.64 -6.04 23.09
C ASN A 100 -10.22 -7.50 23.39
N GLY A 101 -9.43 -7.74 24.43
CA GLY A 101 -9.01 -9.08 24.85
C GLY A 101 -8.03 -9.79 23.89
N TRP A 102 -7.47 -9.09 22.91
CA TRP A 102 -6.49 -9.64 21.97
C TRP A 102 -5.16 -9.93 22.65
N MET A 103 -4.71 -9.03 23.51
CA MET A 103 -3.51 -9.20 24.32
C MET A 103 -3.83 -8.99 25.79
N SER A 104 -2.99 -9.55 26.66
CA SER A 104 -3.13 -9.40 28.11
C SER A 104 -1.78 -9.15 28.74
N GLY A 105 -1.76 -8.35 29.81
CA GLY A 105 -0.60 -8.24 30.68
C GLY A 105 -0.32 -9.52 31.46
N TYR A 106 0.86 -9.59 32.05
CA TYR A 106 1.27 -10.65 32.96
C TYR A 106 0.70 -10.42 34.36
N LEU A 107 0.76 -11.48 35.17
CA LEU A 107 0.49 -11.40 36.61
C LEU A 107 1.34 -10.27 37.22
N GLY A 108 0.69 -9.37 37.96
CA GLY A 108 1.33 -8.18 38.54
C GLY A 108 1.06 -6.86 37.80
N GLY A 109 0.21 -6.85 36.76
CA GLY A 109 -0.23 -5.61 36.11
C GLY A 109 0.78 -4.99 35.14
N MET A 110 1.74 -5.78 34.69
CA MET A 110 2.76 -5.38 33.70
C MET A 110 2.42 -5.92 32.32
N PHE A 111 2.61 -5.14 31.27
CA PHE A 111 2.44 -5.57 29.89
C PHE A 111 3.69 -6.20 29.29
N LYS A 112 4.86 -5.73 29.73
CA LYS A 112 6.20 -5.95 29.21
C LYS A 112 6.34 -5.60 27.73
N PRO A 113 6.25 -4.30 27.39
CA PRO A 113 6.16 -3.84 26.00
C PRO A 113 7.35 -4.26 25.13
N GLU A 114 8.56 -4.22 25.66
CA GLU A 114 9.81 -4.52 24.94
C GLU A 114 10.17 -6.02 24.89
N GLU A 115 9.41 -6.88 25.58
CA GLU A 115 9.67 -8.33 25.51
C GLU A 115 9.25 -8.85 24.13
N PRO A 116 10.04 -9.74 23.48
CA PRO A 116 9.65 -10.34 22.20
C PRO A 116 8.33 -11.09 22.29
N ILE A 117 7.53 -11.06 21.23
CA ILE A 117 6.28 -11.82 21.16
C ILE A 117 6.56 -13.30 20.88
N ALA A 118 6.05 -14.19 21.73
CA ALA A 118 6.11 -15.63 21.52
C ALA A 118 4.93 -16.13 20.67
N MET A 119 5.15 -17.21 19.91
CA MET A 119 4.16 -17.78 18.99
C MET A 119 2.82 -18.11 19.68
N LYS A 120 2.84 -18.71 20.87
CA LYS A 120 1.60 -19.02 21.63
C LYS A 120 0.78 -17.77 21.98
N ASP A 121 1.43 -16.64 22.23
CA ASP A 121 0.78 -15.39 22.57
C ASP A 121 0.20 -14.73 21.31
N ALA A 122 0.94 -14.78 20.19
CA ALA A 122 0.45 -14.35 18.88
C ALA A 122 -0.76 -15.18 18.43
N VAL A 123 -0.72 -16.51 18.60
CA VAL A 123 -1.84 -17.42 18.29
C VAL A 123 -3.08 -17.07 19.09
N LYS A 124 -2.94 -16.83 20.40
CA LYS A 124 -4.06 -16.36 21.22
C LYS A 124 -4.66 -15.06 20.67
N ALA A 125 -3.81 -14.09 20.31
CA ALA A 125 -4.27 -12.80 19.81
C ALA A 125 -4.96 -12.89 18.44
N MET A 126 -4.43 -13.70 17.52
CA MET A 126 -5.04 -13.93 16.20
C MET A 126 -6.39 -14.64 16.30
N LEU A 127 -6.54 -15.57 17.23
CA LEU A 127 -7.85 -16.20 17.46
C LEU A 127 -8.84 -15.20 18.06
N ALA A 128 -8.39 -14.37 19.00
CA ALA A 128 -9.22 -13.35 19.62
C ALA A 128 -9.71 -12.29 18.61
N ILE A 129 -8.84 -11.81 17.71
CA ILE A 129 -9.26 -10.84 16.68
C ILE A 129 -10.26 -11.43 15.67
N LEU A 130 -10.20 -12.76 15.44
CA LEU A 130 -11.19 -13.49 14.65
C LEU A 130 -12.50 -13.80 15.41
N GLY A 131 -12.61 -13.36 16.67
CA GLY A 131 -13.79 -13.50 17.53
C GLY A 131 -13.84 -14.79 18.35
N TYR A 132 -12.77 -15.59 18.38
CA TYR A 132 -12.68 -16.77 19.26
C TYR A 132 -12.28 -16.37 20.68
N GLU A 133 -13.02 -16.87 21.66
CA GLU A 133 -12.86 -16.57 23.07
C GLU A 133 -12.35 -17.79 23.84
N ASN A 134 -11.90 -17.59 25.07
CA ASN A 134 -11.43 -18.70 25.92
C ASN A 134 -12.47 -19.80 26.11
N SER A 135 -13.77 -19.43 26.15
CA SER A 135 -14.89 -20.37 26.29
C SER A 135 -15.10 -21.27 25.08
N ASP A 136 -14.50 -20.95 23.92
CA ASP A 136 -14.54 -21.83 22.74
C ASP A 136 -13.57 -23.01 22.86
N PHE A 137 -12.70 -22.99 23.86
CA PHE A 137 -11.69 -24.01 24.10
C PHE A 137 -11.91 -24.66 25.46
N SER A 138 -11.79 -25.99 25.51
CA SER A 138 -11.83 -26.77 26.75
C SER A 138 -10.57 -27.61 26.89
N GLY A 139 -10.26 -28.11 28.09
CA GLY A 139 -9.05 -28.91 28.31
C GLY A 139 -7.75 -28.11 28.15
N ASN A 140 -6.79 -28.64 27.40
CA ASN A 140 -5.51 -27.98 27.19
C ASN A 140 -5.66 -26.78 26.23
N LEU A 141 -5.76 -25.58 26.79
CA LEU A 141 -6.01 -24.34 26.04
C LEU A 141 -4.92 -24.05 25.01
N GLN A 142 -3.65 -24.33 25.30
CA GLN A 142 -2.56 -24.02 24.37
C GLN A 142 -2.63 -24.92 23.13
N GLU A 143 -2.71 -26.23 23.33
CA GLU A 143 -2.82 -27.21 22.23
C GLU A 143 -4.06 -26.97 21.38
N ASN A 144 -5.21 -26.72 22.01
CA ASN A 144 -6.47 -26.54 21.28
C ASN A 144 -6.52 -25.22 20.50
N ARG A 145 -5.85 -24.17 21.00
CA ARG A 145 -5.68 -22.93 20.22
C ARG A 145 -4.74 -23.13 19.05
N MET A 146 -3.60 -23.81 19.24
CA MET A 146 -2.69 -24.13 18.13
C MET A 146 -3.42 -24.94 17.05
N ALA A 147 -4.17 -25.96 17.44
CA ALA A 147 -4.97 -26.76 16.50
C ALA A 147 -6.00 -25.91 15.75
N LYS A 148 -6.69 -25.00 16.45
CA LYS A 148 -7.66 -24.10 15.82
C LYS A 148 -6.98 -23.11 14.87
N PHE A 149 -5.83 -22.58 15.25
CA PHE A 149 -5.01 -21.69 14.44
C PHE A 149 -4.57 -22.34 13.13
N SER A 150 -4.06 -23.58 13.20
CA SER A 150 -3.73 -24.38 12.01
C SER A 150 -4.96 -24.72 11.18
N SER A 151 -6.12 -24.99 11.79
CA SER A 151 -7.36 -25.26 11.04
C SER A 151 -7.86 -24.08 10.21
N LEU A 152 -7.42 -22.86 10.56
CA LEU A 152 -7.71 -21.62 9.84
C LEU A 152 -6.59 -21.25 8.86
N SER A 153 -5.60 -22.13 8.69
CA SER A 153 -4.40 -21.94 7.87
C SER A 153 -3.58 -20.71 8.25
N LEU A 154 -3.69 -20.26 9.51
CA LEU A 154 -2.94 -19.09 9.99
C LEU A 154 -1.43 -19.36 10.11
N ASP A 155 -1.05 -20.63 10.24
CA ASP A 155 0.34 -21.14 10.29
C ASP A 155 0.98 -21.31 8.90
N THR A 156 0.29 -20.94 7.81
CA THR A 156 0.85 -21.05 6.46
C THR A 156 2.13 -20.22 6.34
N ASN A 157 3.23 -20.86 5.92
CA ASN A 157 4.57 -20.26 5.87
C ASN A 157 5.11 -19.77 7.24
N LEU A 158 4.65 -20.38 8.34
CA LEU A 158 5.17 -20.15 9.68
C LEU A 158 5.74 -21.45 10.25
N TYR A 159 7.03 -21.44 10.54
CA TYR A 159 7.75 -22.59 11.10
C TYR A 159 8.29 -22.23 12.48
N ARG A 160 7.37 -22.10 13.44
CA ARG A 160 7.64 -21.72 14.83
C ARG A 160 6.95 -22.62 15.83
N ASP A 161 7.69 -23.08 16.82
CA ASP A 161 7.15 -23.74 18.01
C ASP A 161 6.53 -22.72 18.96
N ALA A 162 5.68 -23.20 19.87
CA ALA A 162 4.83 -22.36 20.71
C ALA A 162 5.60 -21.33 21.59
N ASP A 163 6.81 -21.67 22.03
CA ASP A 163 7.64 -20.81 22.89
C ASP A 163 8.69 -20.01 22.10
N GLU A 164 8.78 -20.19 20.78
CA GLU A 164 9.68 -19.40 19.93
C GLU A 164 9.14 -17.99 19.70
N VAL A 165 10.07 -17.05 19.54
CA VAL A 165 9.76 -15.64 19.30
C VAL A 165 9.57 -15.37 17.81
N LEU A 166 8.73 -14.40 17.47
CA LEU A 166 8.42 -14.07 16.08
C LEU A 166 9.31 -12.96 15.53
N THR A 167 9.71 -13.09 14.27
CA THR A 167 10.32 -12.02 13.49
C THR A 167 9.27 -11.20 12.75
N TYR A 168 9.73 -10.13 12.09
CA TYR A 168 8.88 -9.36 11.17
C TYR A 168 8.44 -10.20 9.96
N GLU A 169 9.29 -11.10 9.45
CA GLU A 169 8.92 -12.08 8.41
C GLU A 169 7.75 -12.96 8.86
N ASP A 170 7.84 -13.50 10.08
CA ASP A 170 6.77 -14.30 10.67
C ASP A 170 5.48 -13.45 10.79
N CYS A 171 5.58 -12.21 11.27
CA CYS A 171 4.41 -11.34 11.40
C CYS A 171 3.80 -10.97 10.03
N ILE A 172 4.59 -10.79 8.97
CA ILE A 172 4.09 -10.56 7.62
C ILE A 172 3.24 -11.74 7.16
N ASN A 173 3.74 -12.97 7.31
CA ASN A 173 2.97 -14.18 6.96
C ASN A 173 1.71 -14.27 7.82
N LEU A 174 1.82 -14.02 9.12
CA LEU A 174 0.72 -14.10 10.08
C LEU A 174 -0.43 -13.15 9.75
N PHE A 175 -0.13 -11.86 9.54
CA PHE A 175 -1.15 -10.85 9.26
C PHE A 175 -1.71 -10.97 7.85
N TYR A 176 -0.92 -11.45 6.88
CA TYR A 176 -1.44 -11.82 5.57
C TYR A 176 -2.45 -12.97 5.65
N ASN A 177 -2.10 -14.03 6.39
CA ASN A 177 -3.00 -15.16 6.61
C ASN A 177 -4.25 -14.75 7.40
N LEU A 178 -4.11 -13.84 8.37
CA LEU A 178 -5.24 -13.27 9.10
C LEU A 178 -6.27 -12.66 8.15
N MET A 179 -5.83 -11.85 7.19
CA MET A 179 -6.75 -11.24 6.21
C MET A 179 -7.52 -12.29 5.42
N LYS A 180 -6.95 -13.48 5.19
CA LYS A 180 -7.59 -14.57 4.44
C LYS A 180 -8.45 -15.49 5.31
N ALA A 181 -8.20 -15.52 6.62
CA ALA A 181 -8.84 -16.45 7.54
C ALA A 181 -10.33 -16.16 7.72
N SER A 182 -11.11 -17.23 7.91
CA SER A 182 -12.53 -17.11 8.25
C SER A 182 -12.71 -16.71 9.72
N THR A 183 -13.58 -15.74 9.98
CA THR A 183 -13.93 -15.34 11.35
C THR A 183 -14.88 -16.35 11.99
N LYS A 184 -15.04 -16.29 13.31
CA LYS A 184 -15.98 -17.16 14.04
C LYS A 184 -17.42 -16.99 13.55
N SER A 185 -17.82 -15.77 13.17
CA SER A 185 -19.13 -15.47 12.59
C SER A 185 -19.28 -15.87 11.12
N GLY A 186 -18.22 -16.38 10.50
CA GLY A 186 -18.17 -16.69 9.07
C GLY A 186 -17.77 -15.48 8.23
N GLY A 187 -17.34 -15.76 7.00
CA GLY A 187 -16.74 -14.77 6.10
C GLY A 187 -15.25 -14.54 6.39
N GLN A 188 -14.52 -14.04 5.41
CA GLN A 188 -13.09 -13.76 5.54
C GLN A 188 -12.87 -12.42 6.24
N TYR A 189 -11.91 -12.38 7.17
CA TYR A 189 -11.66 -11.22 8.01
C TYR A 189 -11.29 -9.97 7.20
N GLY A 190 -10.45 -10.12 6.17
CA GLY A 190 -10.02 -9.02 5.31
C GLY A 190 -11.19 -8.32 4.62
N SER A 191 -12.13 -9.07 4.03
CA SER A 191 -13.32 -8.45 3.42
C SER A 191 -14.17 -7.68 4.43
N GLN A 192 -14.25 -8.13 5.68
CA GLN A 192 -15.07 -7.49 6.70
C GLN A 192 -14.47 -6.17 7.20
N VAL A 193 -13.14 -6.10 7.35
CA VAL A 193 -12.45 -4.95 7.96
C VAL A 193 -11.87 -3.98 6.93
N PHE A 194 -11.44 -4.50 5.78
CA PHE A 194 -10.72 -3.74 4.75
C PHE A 194 -11.43 -3.69 3.41
N ASP A 195 -12.59 -4.34 3.26
CA ASP A 195 -13.34 -4.45 1.99
C ASP A 195 -12.48 -5.01 0.83
N ILE A 196 -11.52 -5.89 1.17
CA ILE A 196 -10.67 -6.52 0.16
C ILE A 196 -11.35 -7.71 -0.49
N THR A 197 -10.98 -7.96 -1.74
CA THR A 197 -11.40 -9.14 -2.50
C THR A 197 -10.24 -10.14 -2.64
N TYR A 198 -10.56 -11.35 -3.08
CA TYR A 198 -9.58 -12.41 -3.31
C TYR A 198 -9.68 -12.90 -4.75
N ASN A 199 -8.55 -13.34 -5.30
CA ASN A 199 -8.52 -13.96 -6.62
C ASN A 199 -9.07 -15.40 -6.57
N SER A 200 -9.10 -16.08 -7.72
CA SER A 200 -9.58 -17.46 -7.84
C SER A 200 -8.82 -18.47 -6.98
N ASP A 201 -7.59 -18.16 -6.60
CA ASP A 201 -6.73 -19.00 -5.76
C ASP A 201 -6.89 -18.70 -4.26
N GLY A 202 -7.79 -17.76 -3.90
CA GLY A 202 -8.02 -17.32 -2.53
C GLY A 202 -6.94 -16.39 -1.97
N GLU A 203 -6.01 -15.91 -2.81
CA GLU A 203 -5.02 -14.90 -2.43
C GLU A 203 -5.64 -13.49 -2.48
N ILE A 204 -5.09 -12.57 -1.67
CA ILE A 204 -5.58 -11.19 -1.62
C ILE A 204 -5.38 -10.53 -2.98
N ASN A 205 -6.45 -9.99 -3.54
CA ASN A 205 -6.38 -9.18 -4.74
C ASN A 205 -5.87 -7.77 -4.37
N THR A 206 -4.57 -7.55 -4.53
CA THR A 206 -3.94 -6.25 -4.21
C THR A 206 -4.48 -5.11 -5.07
N SER A 207 -5.02 -5.38 -6.26
CA SER A 207 -5.73 -4.38 -7.05
C SER A 207 -7.01 -3.91 -6.38
N SER A 208 -7.74 -4.77 -5.66
CA SER A 208 -8.91 -4.34 -4.88
C SER A 208 -8.57 -3.46 -3.67
N ILE A 209 -7.33 -3.54 -3.16
CA ILE A 209 -6.82 -2.58 -2.17
C ILE A 209 -6.58 -1.20 -2.82
N LEU A 210 -6.53 -1.13 -4.16
CA LEU A 210 -6.12 0.03 -4.95
C LEU A 210 -7.20 0.54 -5.92
N ASP A 211 -8.27 -0.19 -6.22
CA ASP A 211 -9.09 0.08 -7.42
C ASP A 211 -10.07 1.26 -7.30
N ASP A 212 -10.87 1.35 -6.23
CA ASP A 212 -11.96 2.37 -6.18
C ASP A 212 -11.68 3.58 -5.28
N SER A 213 -10.74 3.43 -4.35
CA SER A 213 -10.39 4.48 -3.38
C SER A 213 -9.00 5.07 -3.58
N LEU A 214 -8.23 4.60 -4.55
CA LEU A 214 -7.03 5.30 -4.99
C LEU A 214 -7.43 6.56 -5.76
N LYS A 215 -6.92 7.69 -5.30
CA LYS A 215 -7.13 9.02 -5.86
C LYS A 215 -5.82 9.50 -6.44
N GLY A 216 -5.86 10.02 -7.66
CA GLY A 216 -4.68 10.45 -8.40
C GLY A 216 -4.89 10.20 -9.90
N PRO A 217 -3.87 10.48 -10.73
CA PRO A 217 -2.61 11.08 -10.34
C PRO A 217 -2.80 12.56 -9.96
N LYS A 218 -2.01 13.06 -9.01
CA LYS A 218 -1.89 14.49 -8.70
C LYS A 218 -0.44 14.91 -8.87
N ILE A 219 -0.22 16.02 -9.58
CA ILE A 219 1.11 16.61 -9.74
C ILE A 219 1.57 17.12 -8.37
N LEU A 220 2.78 16.75 -7.97
CA LEU A 220 3.48 17.34 -6.84
C LEU A 220 4.41 18.44 -7.38
N ASN A 221 3.82 19.63 -7.59
CA ASN A 221 4.50 20.73 -8.26
C ASN A 221 5.81 21.12 -7.52
N ASN A 222 6.89 21.22 -8.30
CA ASN A 222 8.25 21.61 -7.91
C ASN A 222 8.35 22.92 -7.10
N ASP A 223 7.44 23.87 -7.29
CA ASP A 223 7.46 25.18 -6.64
C ASP A 223 6.90 25.14 -5.21
N SER A 224 5.91 24.28 -4.96
CA SER A 224 5.24 24.20 -3.66
C SER A 224 5.69 23.03 -2.81
N ARG A 225 6.12 21.91 -3.44
CA ARG A 225 6.57 20.63 -2.83
C ARG A 225 5.88 20.35 -1.50
N ASN A 226 4.56 20.35 -1.54
CA ASN A 226 3.71 20.22 -0.37
C ASN A 226 2.80 19.00 -0.48
N LEU A 227 3.37 17.82 -0.25
CA LEU A 227 2.65 16.55 -0.21
C LEU A 227 1.42 16.61 0.70
N LYS A 228 1.53 17.30 1.84
CA LYS A 228 0.45 17.40 2.83
C LYS A 228 -0.80 18.05 2.24
N SER A 229 -0.64 19.01 1.33
CA SER A 229 -1.75 19.71 0.67
C SER A 229 -2.53 18.83 -0.30
N LEU A 230 -1.91 17.78 -0.83
CA LEU A 230 -2.51 16.92 -1.85
C LEU A 230 -3.39 15.80 -1.28
N VAL A 231 -3.22 15.48 0.02
CA VAL A 231 -3.90 14.36 0.67
C VAL A 231 -4.80 14.81 1.84
N PRO A 232 -6.01 14.23 2.01
CA PRO A 232 -6.97 14.62 3.05
C PRO A 232 -6.71 13.93 4.41
N PHE A 233 -5.45 13.56 4.69
CA PHE A 233 -5.07 12.90 5.93
C PHE A 233 -3.69 13.32 6.44
N SER A 234 -3.39 12.97 7.70
CA SER A 234 -2.10 13.27 8.34
C SER A 234 -0.99 12.40 7.77
N LEU A 235 0.11 13.00 7.32
CA LEU A 235 1.27 12.29 6.78
C LEU A 235 2.02 11.47 7.83
N SER A 236 1.95 11.88 9.11
CA SER A 236 2.53 11.14 10.24
C SER A 236 2.00 9.72 10.44
N LYS A 237 0.99 9.31 9.68
CA LYS A 237 0.36 7.98 9.72
C LYS A 237 0.31 7.33 8.34
N ALA A 238 0.95 7.95 7.35
CA ALA A 238 0.89 7.49 5.99
C ALA A 238 1.95 6.43 5.76
N THR A 239 1.58 5.36 5.06
CA THR A 239 2.55 4.48 4.43
C THR A 239 2.91 5.11 3.10
N MET A 240 4.20 5.33 2.84
CA MET A 240 4.66 6.08 1.69
C MET A 240 5.60 5.22 0.85
N PHE A 241 5.41 5.29 -0.47
CA PHE A 241 6.27 4.63 -1.44
C PHE A 241 6.72 5.62 -2.50
N LEU A 242 7.98 5.57 -2.90
CA LEU A 242 8.53 6.30 -4.05
C LEU A 242 9.09 5.28 -5.03
N ASN A 243 8.59 5.30 -6.28
CA ASN A 243 8.99 4.37 -7.35
C ASN A 243 8.86 2.88 -6.96
N GLY A 244 7.93 2.57 -6.06
CA GLY A 244 7.66 1.20 -5.59
C GLY A 244 8.40 0.79 -4.32
N GLU A 245 9.36 1.60 -3.84
CA GLU A 245 10.12 1.36 -2.61
C GLU A 245 9.56 2.18 -1.45
N THR A 246 9.70 1.67 -0.21
CA THR A 246 9.29 2.43 0.99
C THR A 246 10.08 3.75 1.07
N SER A 247 9.37 4.84 1.36
CA SER A 247 9.95 6.19 1.40
C SER A 247 9.32 7.04 2.50
N ASP A 248 9.65 8.33 2.55
CA ASP A 248 9.16 9.29 3.53
C ASP A 248 8.72 10.62 2.88
N GLU A 249 8.18 11.52 3.71
CA GLU A 249 7.67 12.81 3.25
C GLU A 249 8.76 13.69 2.60
N SER A 250 10.00 13.63 3.10
CA SER A 250 11.09 14.44 2.57
C SER A 250 11.46 13.97 1.18
N GLU A 251 11.72 12.67 1.02
CA GLU A 251 12.09 12.10 -0.28
C GLU A 251 10.99 12.28 -1.32
N ILE A 252 9.72 12.07 -0.96
CA ILE A 252 8.61 12.28 -1.88
C ILE A 252 8.53 13.76 -2.28
N ASN A 253 8.63 14.69 -1.33
CA ASN A 253 8.63 16.11 -1.66
C ASN A 253 9.82 16.52 -2.53
N ASP A 254 10.98 15.87 -2.38
CA ASP A 254 12.22 16.21 -3.09
C ASP A 254 12.31 15.58 -4.49
N TYR A 255 11.67 14.44 -4.73
CA TYR A 255 11.88 13.68 -5.97
C TYR A 255 10.61 13.36 -6.75
N ALA A 256 9.44 13.28 -6.13
CA ALA A 256 8.25 12.80 -6.83
C ALA A 256 7.67 13.84 -7.80
N THR A 257 7.31 13.38 -8.99
CA THR A 257 6.58 14.15 -10.00
C THR A 257 5.08 14.09 -9.73
N VAL A 258 4.55 12.90 -9.48
CA VAL A 258 3.13 12.67 -9.20
C VAL A 258 2.92 11.81 -7.98
N ILE A 259 1.73 11.92 -7.39
CA ILE A 259 1.26 11.02 -6.36
C ILE A 259 -0.10 10.42 -6.69
N TYR A 260 -0.29 9.22 -6.17
CA TYR A 260 -1.56 8.59 -5.91
C TYR A 260 -1.70 8.41 -4.41
N TYR A 261 -2.91 8.47 -3.89
CA TYR A 261 -3.16 8.21 -2.48
C TYR A 261 -4.45 7.45 -2.26
N HIS A 262 -4.45 6.63 -1.22
CA HIS A 262 -5.60 5.87 -0.82
C HIS A 262 -6.10 6.39 0.53
N GLU A 263 -7.31 6.94 0.55
CA GLU A 263 -7.80 7.63 1.76
C GLU A 263 -8.01 6.71 2.95
N SER A 264 -8.50 5.48 2.76
CA SER A 264 -8.83 4.61 3.91
C SER A 264 -7.58 4.01 4.57
N THR A 265 -6.63 3.50 3.77
CA THR A 265 -5.36 2.92 4.20
C THR A 265 -4.29 3.97 4.51
N LYS A 266 -4.50 5.24 4.13
CA LYS A 266 -3.53 6.34 4.29
C LYS A 266 -2.23 6.09 3.52
N THR A 267 -2.30 5.30 2.45
CA THR A 267 -1.13 4.96 1.65
C THR A 267 -0.92 5.99 0.54
N ILE A 268 0.33 6.34 0.28
CA ILE A 268 0.75 7.25 -0.80
C ILE A 268 1.71 6.49 -1.71
N PHE A 269 1.45 6.51 -3.01
CA PHE A 269 2.38 6.04 -4.04
C PHE A 269 2.83 7.24 -4.85
N ALA A 270 4.12 7.49 -4.81
CA ALA A 270 4.75 8.57 -5.52
C ALA A 270 5.61 7.99 -6.64
N TYR A 271 5.66 8.71 -7.76
CA TYR A 271 6.48 8.35 -8.91
C TYR A 271 7.28 9.55 -9.37
N SER A 272 8.55 9.32 -9.66
CA SER A 272 9.48 10.28 -10.28
C SER A 272 9.94 9.77 -11.64
N ASP A 273 10.73 10.58 -12.34
CA ASP A 273 11.35 10.24 -13.62
C ASP A 273 12.45 9.15 -13.51
N SER A 274 12.99 8.96 -12.31
CA SER A 274 14.07 7.99 -12.03
C SER A 274 13.58 6.56 -11.76
N GLY A 275 12.28 6.29 -11.91
CA GLY A 275 11.72 4.94 -11.73
C GLY A 275 12.29 3.91 -12.72
N GLU A 276 12.60 2.69 -12.25
CA GLU A 276 13.27 1.69 -13.10
C GLU A 276 12.33 1.13 -14.19
N ASN A 277 11.15 0.66 -13.77
CA ASN A 277 10.16 0.02 -14.65
C ASN A 277 8.88 0.85 -14.78
N LYS A 278 8.62 1.74 -13.82
CA LYS A 278 7.46 2.64 -13.80
C LYS A 278 7.90 3.95 -13.17
N GLY A 279 7.53 5.05 -13.80
CA GLY A 279 7.91 6.40 -13.37
C GLY A 279 6.90 7.43 -13.84
N ALA A 280 7.21 8.69 -13.60
CA ALA A 280 6.39 9.81 -14.03
C ALA A 280 7.24 11.01 -14.46
N THR A 281 6.85 11.60 -15.57
CA THR A 281 7.57 12.72 -16.19
C THR A 281 6.60 13.87 -16.41
N GLU A 282 6.99 15.06 -15.95
CA GLU A 282 6.29 16.31 -16.20
C GLU A 282 6.93 17.03 -17.39
N GLY A 283 6.09 17.59 -18.26
CA GLY A 283 6.55 18.32 -19.41
C GLY A 283 5.41 18.93 -20.22
N ARG A 284 5.79 19.76 -21.18
CA ARG A 284 4.84 20.43 -22.07
C ARG A 284 4.65 19.62 -23.34
N ILE A 285 3.40 19.36 -23.74
CA ILE A 285 3.11 18.59 -24.95
C ILE A 285 3.62 19.33 -26.18
N ARG A 286 4.62 18.76 -26.84
CA ARG A 286 5.22 19.30 -28.07
C ARG A 286 4.53 18.79 -29.32
N ALA A 287 4.25 17.49 -29.37
CA ALA A 287 3.64 16.83 -30.52
C ALA A 287 2.81 15.62 -30.10
N ILE A 288 1.77 15.33 -30.89
CA ILE A 288 0.95 14.12 -30.77
C ILE A 288 0.95 13.46 -32.15
N TYR A 289 1.41 12.21 -32.23
CA TYR A 289 1.47 11.44 -33.47
C TYR A 289 0.32 10.44 -33.55
N TYR A 290 -0.18 10.26 -34.76
CA TYR A 290 -1.33 9.42 -35.07
C TYR A 290 -0.91 8.22 -35.91
N SER A 291 -1.68 7.14 -35.84
CA SER A 291 -1.45 5.95 -36.64
C SER A 291 -1.46 6.26 -38.14
N GLU A 292 -0.54 5.68 -38.89
CA GLU A 292 -0.50 5.77 -40.36
C GLU A 292 -1.72 5.11 -41.03
N THR A 293 -2.34 4.14 -40.35
CA THR A 293 -3.50 3.39 -40.85
C THR A 293 -4.83 3.92 -40.35
N ASP A 294 -4.81 4.73 -39.29
CA ASP A 294 -5.99 5.41 -38.74
C ASP A 294 -5.60 6.80 -38.18
N PRO A 295 -5.82 7.89 -38.94
CA PRO A 295 -5.35 9.22 -38.59
C PRO A 295 -6.08 9.83 -37.38
N PHE A 296 -7.07 9.15 -36.80
CA PHE A 296 -7.78 9.59 -35.60
C PHE A 296 -7.31 8.91 -34.31
N THR A 297 -6.40 7.94 -34.40
CA THR A 297 -5.91 7.17 -33.26
C THR A 297 -4.48 7.64 -32.89
N PRO A 298 -4.30 8.36 -31.77
CA PRO A 298 -2.97 8.69 -31.26
C PRO A 298 -2.17 7.44 -30.92
N VAL A 299 -0.87 7.49 -31.18
CA VAL A 299 0.07 6.37 -30.93
C VAL A 299 1.30 6.79 -30.14
N SER A 300 1.65 8.07 -30.14
CA SER A 300 2.71 8.60 -29.27
C SER A 300 2.57 10.10 -29.01
N VAL A 301 3.19 10.55 -27.92
CA VAL A 301 3.26 11.95 -27.49
C VAL A 301 4.72 12.30 -27.21
N GLU A 302 5.14 13.50 -27.61
CA GLU A 302 6.43 14.08 -27.24
C GLU A 302 6.24 15.18 -26.21
N LEU A 303 7.01 15.13 -25.13
CA LEU A 303 7.03 16.15 -24.08
C LEU A 303 8.37 16.89 -24.10
N ASP A 304 8.32 18.21 -24.08
CA ASP A 304 9.47 19.03 -23.70
C ASP A 304 9.59 18.95 -22.18
N THR A 305 10.60 18.22 -21.69
CA THR A 305 10.80 17.97 -20.26
C THR A 305 11.65 19.05 -19.62
N TYR A 306 11.37 19.37 -18.35
CA TYR A 306 12.00 20.48 -17.63
C TYR A 306 13.44 20.20 -17.16
N GLU A 307 14.20 19.35 -17.84
CA GLU A 307 15.63 19.16 -17.54
C GLU A 307 16.46 20.35 -18.04
N GLN A 308 17.02 21.11 -17.10
CA GLN A 308 17.75 22.36 -17.33
C GLN A 308 19.10 22.19 -18.07
N ASP A 309 19.56 20.97 -18.35
CA ASP A 309 20.94 20.71 -18.80
C ASP A 309 21.08 19.97 -20.16
N ARG A 310 20.02 19.85 -20.97
CA ARG A 310 20.16 19.30 -22.34
C ARG A 310 20.55 20.42 -23.32
N GLU A 311 21.82 20.46 -23.70
CA GLU A 311 22.40 21.39 -24.71
C GLU A 311 21.65 21.39 -26.08
N ASP A 312 20.81 20.40 -26.36
CA ASP A 312 20.13 20.20 -27.65
C ASP A 312 18.59 20.32 -27.61
N GLY A 313 17.98 20.78 -26.50
CA GLY A 313 16.52 20.91 -26.42
C GLY A 313 15.79 19.57 -26.52
N GLY A 314 16.25 18.60 -25.73
CA GLY A 314 15.77 17.21 -25.76
C GLY A 314 14.30 17.09 -25.33
N TYR A 315 13.55 16.30 -26.09
CA TYR A 315 12.19 15.90 -25.80
C TYR A 315 12.16 14.41 -25.49
N ASP A 316 11.22 13.98 -24.66
CA ASP A 316 11.00 12.57 -24.37
C ASP A 316 9.73 12.08 -25.08
N GLN A 317 9.83 10.94 -25.76
CA GLN A 317 8.72 10.34 -26.50
C GLN A 317 8.10 9.19 -25.71
N PHE A 318 6.77 9.21 -25.59
CA PHE A 318 5.98 8.20 -24.91
C PHE A 318 4.93 7.59 -25.84
N LEU A 319 4.81 6.28 -25.82
CA LEU A 319 3.80 5.54 -26.58
C LEU A 319 2.42 5.68 -25.91
N VAL A 320 1.39 5.84 -26.73
CA VAL A 320 -0.01 5.88 -26.29
C VAL A 320 -0.68 4.59 -26.74
N SER A 321 -1.25 3.87 -25.76
CA SER A 321 -2.02 2.66 -26.02
C SER A 321 -3.26 2.63 -25.13
N GLY A 322 -4.26 1.86 -25.54
CA GLY A 322 -5.55 1.79 -24.83
C GLY A 322 -6.52 2.90 -25.25
N SER A 323 -7.79 2.54 -25.38
CA SER A 323 -8.82 3.40 -25.98
C SER A 323 -9.05 4.71 -25.22
N GLU A 324 -8.85 4.71 -23.90
CA GLU A 324 -9.08 5.88 -23.05
C GLU A 324 -7.97 6.93 -23.21
N LEU A 325 -6.70 6.53 -23.09
CA LEU A 325 -5.57 7.43 -23.33
C LEU A 325 -5.54 7.92 -24.79
N GLN A 326 -5.85 7.03 -25.74
CA GLN A 326 -5.99 7.42 -27.15
C GLN A 326 -7.10 8.45 -27.34
N TYR A 327 -8.22 8.34 -26.63
CA TYR A 327 -9.25 9.36 -26.65
C TYR A 327 -8.76 10.69 -26.05
N LEU A 328 -8.12 10.67 -24.89
CA LEU A 328 -7.64 11.87 -24.19
C LEU A 328 -6.64 12.70 -25.00
N PHE A 329 -5.76 12.06 -25.76
CA PHE A 329 -4.81 12.74 -26.64
C PHE A 329 -5.33 12.95 -28.07
N SER A 330 -6.56 12.52 -28.37
CA SER A 330 -7.15 12.73 -29.68
C SER A 330 -7.55 14.19 -29.89
N VAL A 331 -7.89 14.55 -31.12
CA VAL A 331 -8.48 15.86 -31.45
C VAL A 331 -9.78 16.17 -30.68
N TYR A 332 -10.45 15.15 -30.12
CA TYR A 332 -11.66 15.27 -29.32
C TYR A 332 -11.41 15.19 -27.82
N GLY A 333 -10.18 14.89 -27.42
CA GLY A 333 -9.78 14.74 -26.02
C GLY A 333 -9.42 16.07 -25.35
N ASP A 334 -8.95 15.92 -24.12
CA ASP A 334 -8.70 17.02 -23.21
C ASP A 334 -7.27 17.58 -23.32
N PHE A 335 -6.31 16.80 -23.83
CA PHE A 335 -4.90 17.19 -23.91
C PHE A 335 -4.47 17.52 -25.33
N ARG A 336 -3.81 18.67 -25.50
CA ARG A 336 -3.39 19.20 -26.79
C ARG A 336 -1.95 19.66 -26.76
N VAL A 337 -1.37 19.81 -27.95
CA VAL A 337 -0.07 20.46 -28.11
C VAL A 337 -0.08 21.83 -27.42
N GLY A 338 0.88 22.02 -26.53
CA GLY A 338 1.09 23.22 -25.74
C GLY A 338 0.55 23.16 -24.31
N ASP A 339 -0.16 22.10 -23.91
CA ASP A 339 -0.59 21.89 -22.52
C ASP A 339 0.53 21.30 -21.66
N ASP A 340 0.57 21.69 -20.40
CA ASP A 340 1.48 21.15 -19.39
C ASP A 340 0.83 19.94 -18.71
N VAL A 341 1.54 18.82 -18.71
CA VAL A 341 1.06 17.53 -18.20
C VAL A 341 2.15 16.80 -17.43
N ALA A 342 1.73 15.92 -16.52
CA ALA A 342 2.55 14.83 -16.05
C ALA A 342 1.98 13.51 -16.57
N VAL A 343 2.84 12.70 -17.19
CA VAL A 343 2.50 11.36 -17.68
C VAL A 343 3.13 10.33 -16.76
N VAL A 344 2.35 9.32 -16.38
CA VAL A 344 2.85 8.11 -15.71
C VAL A 344 3.11 7.08 -16.78
N TRP A 345 4.28 6.48 -16.76
CA TRP A 345 4.73 5.58 -17.81
C TRP A 345 5.25 4.27 -17.26
N GLU A 346 5.20 3.24 -18.10
CA GLU A 346 5.84 1.95 -17.88
C GLU A 346 6.91 1.71 -18.95
N LYS A 347 8.09 1.28 -18.50
CA LYS A 347 9.23 0.99 -19.34
C LYS A 347 9.17 -0.46 -19.79
N SER A 348 9.36 -0.67 -21.10
CA SER A 348 9.51 -1.99 -21.72
C SER A 348 10.84 -2.06 -22.47
N GLY A 349 11.55 -3.18 -22.34
CA GLY A 349 12.88 -3.37 -22.94
C GLY A 349 14.02 -2.90 -22.03
N SER A 350 15.25 -2.95 -22.55
CA SER A 350 16.46 -2.58 -21.81
C SER A 350 17.48 -1.88 -22.71
N GLY A 351 18.35 -1.05 -22.10
CA GLY A 351 19.37 -0.29 -22.81
C GLY A 351 18.77 0.73 -23.79
N GLU A 352 19.39 0.89 -24.96
CA GLU A 352 18.99 1.83 -26.01
C GLU A 352 17.64 1.50 -26.67
N ASN A 353 17.10 0.28 -26.46
CA ASN A 353 15.82 -0.15 -26.99
C ASN A 353 14.67 -0.03 -25.99
N ALA A 354 14.88 0.71 -24.90
CA ALA A 354 13.80 0.98 -23.95
C ALA A 354 12.72 1.84 -24.60
N SER A 355 11.47 1.46 -24.39
CA SER A 355 10.29 2.22 -24.78
C SER A 355 9.45 2.52 -23.55
N TYR A 356 8.79 3.68 -23.54
CA TYR A 356 7.98 4.14 -22.43
C TYR A 356 6.54 4.27 -22.90
N THR A 357 5.62 3.55 -22.27
CA THR A 357 4.18 3.58 -22.61
C THR A 357 3.44 4.32 -21.52
N ILE A 358 2.63 5.32 -21.89
CA ILE A 358 1.78 6.05 -20.97
C ILE A 358 0.73 5.09 -20.41
N VAL A 359 0.57 5.10 -19.10
CA VAL A 359 -0.46 4.36 -18.37
C VAL A 359 -1.46 5.28 -17.66
N ASP A 360 -1.08 6.55 -17.44
CA ASP A 360 -1.96 7.57 -16.87
C ASP A 360 -1.45 8.98 -17.19
N VAL A 361 -2.31 9.99 -17.10
CA VAL A 361 -1.96 11.40 -17.38
C VAL A 361 -2.78 12.36 -16.52
N VAL A 362 -2.14 13.44 -16.06
CA VAL A 362 -2.79 14.55 -15.37
C VAL A 362 -2.26 15.87 -15.92
N GLY A 363 -3.15 16.85 -16.12
CA GLY A 363 -2.76 18.21 -16.49
C GLY A 363 -2.52 19.09 -15.26
N ASP A 364 -1.60 20.05 -15.38
CA ASP A 364 -1.48 21.13 -14.38
C ASP A 364 -2.62 22.14 -14.61
N ASN A 365 -3.41 22.43 -13.57
CA ASN A 365 -4.64 23.25 -13.69
C ASN A 365 -4.39 24.75 -13.52
#